data_AF-A0A420J4U4-F1
#
_entry.id   AF-A0A420J4U4-F1
#
_cell.length_a   1.000
_cell.length_b   1.000
_cell.length_c   1.000
_cell.angle_alpha   90.00
_cell.angle_beta   90.00
_cell.angle_gamma   90.00
#
_symmetry.space_group_name_H-M   'P 1'
#
loop_
_entity.id
_entity.type
_entity.pdbx_description
1 polymer ?
#
loop_
_entity_poly.entity_id
_entity_poly.type
_entity_poly.pdbx_seq_one_letter_code
_entity_poly.pdbx_strand_id
1 'polypeptide(L)'
;MNSYNLTQLRLIAFRCGLATSGTKPILYSRILHELTRTPTDLSEPKRILSIDMGIRNMAYCTLHLDPHHPTPLVHAWKNLAMSMTPVISPSIPRSILLEDQTHPEKRGEDPEEKDDDDDDPLLQPQIPQVKEVFDPASMSKTAYTLLRNSLLTNEPTHIIIERQRFRSNGAKHIFEWTLRVNMLEAILHAVLYTLQAEGVWKGSISVVSPSRVGPFWLLDHSQGSKLPDSPRSKFKEKKVELVRNWLENGTTIMDLGKGDVEDVAKRYLVKPPRRSRKSLGMGKKSGNNTTPRKTKLDDLTDCLLQGLAWIEWEKNKSIASRCGLDAILNP
;
A
#
# COMPACT_ATOMS: atom_id res chain seq x y z
N MET A 1 12.66 -38.42 -12.72
CA MET A 1 12.28 -37.16 -12.02
C MET A 1 11.43 -36.34 -12.95
N ASN A 2 10.15 -36.11 -12.62
CA ASN A 2 9.20 -35.42 -13.49
C ASN A 2 9.70 -34.01 -13.83
N SER A 3 9.94 -33.77 -15.12
CA SER A 3 10.48 -32.50 -15.61
C SER A 3 9.33 -31.48 -15.73
N TYR A 4 9.12 -30.67 -14.68
CA TYR A 4 8.10 -29.61 -14.69
C TYR A 4 8.19 -28.77 -15.98
N ASN A 5 7.10 -28.63 -16.72
CA ASN A 5 7.07 -27.79 -17.91
C ASN A 5 7.07 -26.29 -17.52
N LEU A 6 7.29 -25.41 -18.51
CA LEU A 6 7.40 -23.97 -18.26
C LEU A 6 6.13 -23.38 -17.62
N THR A 7 4.96 -23.85 -18.04
CA THR A 7 3.67 -23.39 -17.50
C THR A 7 3.50 -23.79 -16.04
N GLN A 8 3.85 -25.03 -15.68
CA GLN A 8 3.84 -25.52 -14.30
C GLN A 8 4.78 -24.70 -13.42
N LEU A 9 6.02 -24.45 -13.86
CA LEU A 9 6.97 -23.63 -13.09
C LEU A 9 6.49 -22.19 -12.91
N ARG A 10 5.87 -21.61 -13.93
CA ARG A 10 5.26 -20.28 -13.83
C ARG A 10 4.12 -20.25 -12.83
N LEU A 11 3.29 -21.29 -12.80
CA LEU A 11 2.18 -21.41 -11.84
C LEU A 11 2.70 -21.60 -10.40
N ILE A 12 3.70 -22.46 -10.20
CA ILE A 12 4.36 -22.65 -8.89
C ILE A 12 4.98 -21.32 -8.42
N ALA A 13 5.77 -20.68 -9.28
CA ALA A 13 6.36 -19.38 -8.96
C ALA A 13 5.28 -18.35 -8.58
N PHE A 14 4.18 -18.30 -9.32
CA PHE A 14 3.05 -17.41 -9.03
C PHE A 14 2.39 -17.69 -7.68
N ARG A 15 2.08 -18.97 -7.39
CA ARG A 15 1.47 -19.40 -6.12
C ARG A 15 2.39 -19.18 -4.92
N CYS A 16 3.70 -19.17 -5.12
CA CYS A 16 4.70 -18.83 -4.09
C CYS A 16 5.08 -17.33 -4.08
N GLY A 17 4.36 -16.47 -4.80
CA GLY A 17 4.64 -15.03 -4.82
C GLY A 17 5.93 -14.64 -5.52
N LEU A 18 6.56 -15.51 -6.31
CA LEU A 18 7.82 -15.30 -7.01
C LEU A 18 7.61 -14.65 -8.39
N ALA A 19 8.70 -14.13 -8.97
CA ALA A 19 8.66 -13.65 -10.35
C ALA A 19 8.41 -14.83 -11.32
N THR A 20 7.52 -14.64 -12.29
CA THR A 20 7.11 -15.67 -13.26
C THR A 20 7.80 -15.54 -14.62
N SER A 21 8.59 -14.47 -14.83
CA SER A 21 9.38 -14.27 -16.03
C SER A 21 10.67 -15.11 -16.04
N GLY A 22 11.12 -15.46 -17.24
CA GLY A 22 12.36 -16.21 -17.46
C GLY A 22 12.15 -17.52 -18.21
N THR A 23 13.28 -18.18 -18.50
CA THR A 23 13.33 -19.53 -19.09
C THR A 23 13.05 -20.59 -18.02
N LYS A 24 12.80 -21.83 -18.46
CA LYS A 24 12.56 -22.98 -17.56
C LYS A 24 13.68 -23.18 -16.52
N PRO A 25 14.98 -23.18 -16.89
CA PRO A 25 16.07 -23.31 -15.91
C PRO A 25 16.12 -22.16 -14.90
N ILE A 26 15.90 -20.92 -15.35
CA ILE A 26 15.90 -19.73 -14.48
C ILE A 26 14.76 -19.80 -13.45
N LEU A 27 13.56 -20.18 -13.90
CA LEU A 27 12.42 -20.32 -12.99
C LEU A 27 12.63 -21.44 -11.99
N TYR A 28 13.11 -22.60 -12.44
CA TYR A 28 13.39 -23.74 -11.57
C TYR A 28 14.43 -23.38 -10.50
N SER A 29 15.55 -22.77 -10.90
CA SER A 29 16.59 -22.32 -9.98
C SER A 29 16.07 -21.28 -8.97
N ARG A 30 15.26 -20.30 -9.42
CA ARG A 30 14.63 -19.32 -8.54
C ARG A 30 13.71 -19.96 -7.51
N ILE A 31 12.86 -20.90 -7.93
CA ILE A 31 11.96 -21.62 -7.02
C ILE A 31 12.79 -22.37 -6.00
N LEU A 32 13.75 -23.18 -6.44
CA LEU A 32 14.58 -23.98 -5.53
C LEU A 32 15.35 -23.09 -4.54
N HIS A 33 15.97 -22.01 -5.01
CA HIS A 33 16.67 -21.06 -4.17
C HIS A 33 15.77 -20.44 -3.08
N GLU A 34 14.54 -20.08 -3.43
CA GLU A 34 13.60 -19.51 -2.45
C GLU A 34 13.05 -20.55 -1.47
N LEU A 35 12.99 -21.82 -1.87
CA LEU A 35 12.56 -22.93 -1.00
C LEU A 35 13.67 -23.44 -0.08
N THR A 36 14.94 -23.25 -0.44
CA THR A 36 16.11 -23.63 0.37
C THR A 36 16.52 -22.57 1.37
N ARG A 37 16.14 -21.31 1.17
CA ARG A 37 16.19 -20.31 2.26
C ARG A 37 15.26 -20.78 3.37
N THR A 38 15.66 -20.60 4.62
CA THR A 38 14.84 -20.93 5.80
C THR A 38 13.43 -20.37 5.58
N PRO A 39 12.42 -21.24 5.32
CA PRO A 39 11.07 -20.77 5.08
C PRO A 39 10.61 -19.99 6.31
N THR A 40 9.69 -19.04 6.13
CA THR A 40 9.04 -18.43 7.27
C THR A 40 8.41 -19.56 8.10
N ASP A 41 8.93 -19.77 9.30
CA ASP A 41 8.43 -20.82 10.17
C ASP A 41 7.06 -20.40 10.73
N LEU A 42 5.99 -20.90 10.10
CA LEU A 42 4.61 -20.61 10.50
C LEU A 42 4.13 -21.48 11.70
N SER A 43 5.03 -22.24 12.35
CA SER A 43 4.70 -23.01 13.55
C SER A 43 4.64 -22.17 14.82
N GLU A 44 5.15 -20.94 14.78
CA GLU A 44 5.13 -19.97 15.87
C GLU A 44 4.23 -18.77 15.52
N PRO A 45 3.57 -18.14 16.50
CA PRO A 45 2.75 -16.96 16.28
C PRO A 45 3.50 -15.84 15.56
N LYS A 46 2.91 -15.32 14.49
CA LYS A 46 3.48 -14.21 13.71
C LYS A 46 2.59 -12.98 13.77
N ARG A 47 3.24 -11.83 13.86
CA ARG A 47 2.61 -10.51 13.64
C ARG A 47 3.16 -9.93 12.36
N ILE A 48 2.30 -9.80 11.35
CA ILE A 48 2.65 -9.35 10.01
C ILE A 48 2.11 -7.94 9.83
N LEU A 49 3.00 -6.96 9.70
CA LEU A 49 2.64 -5.58 9.36
C LEU A 49 2.77 -5.39 7.84
N SER A 50 1.65 -5.20 7.15
CA SER A 50 1.64 -4.93 5.71
C SER A 50 1.40 -3.46 5.45
N ILE A 51 2.28 -2.82 4.68
CA ILE A 51 2.30 -1.39 4.40
C ILE A 51 2.08 -1.17 2.89
N ASP A 52 1.08 -0.37 2.57
CA ASP A 52 0.92 0.27 1.27
C ASP A 52 1.47 1.71 1.33
N MET A 53 2.46 1.97 0.48
CA MET A 53 3.31 3.14 0.56
C MET A 53 2.63 4.39 0.01
N GLY A 54 2.67 5.48 0.78
CA GLY A 54 2.19 6.79 0.37
C GLY A 54 2.55 7.85 1.41
N ILE A 55 2.75 9.11 1.01
CA ILE A 55 3.09 10.16 1.99
C ILE A 55 1.84 10.68 2.69
N ARG A 56 0.80 11.01 1.92
CA ARG A 56 -0.47 11.54 2.43
C ARG A 56 -1.56 10.47 2.60
N ASN A 57 -1.29 9.26 2.14
CA ASN A 57 -2.26 8.18 2.06
C ASN A 57 -1.62 6.82 2.39
N MET A 58 -0.61 6.80 3.26
CA MET A 58 -0.06 5.53 3.73
C MET A 58 -1.20 4.69 4.33
N ALA A 59 -1.24 3.41 4.03
CA ALA A 59 -2.16 2.49 4.68
C ALA A 59 -1.38 1.31 5.23
N TYR A 60 -1.83 0.78 6.36
CA TYR A 60 -1.27 -0.45 6.89
C TYR A 60 -2.34 -1.32 7.55
N CYS A 61 -2.06 -2.61 7.58
CA CYS A 61 -2.76 -3.53 8.46
C CYS A 61 -1.77 -4.41 9.22
N THR A 62 -2.13 -4.79 10.44
CA THR A 62 -1.40 -5.79 11.23
C THR A 62 -2.25 -7.06 11.27
N LEU A 63 -1.69 -8.17 10.78
CA LEU A 63 -2.29 -9.50 10.78
C LEU A 63 -1.60 -10.35 11.83
N HIS A 64 -2.37 -10.96 12.73
CA HIS A 64 -1.89 -11.94 13.69
C HIS A 64 -2.19 -13.33 13.16
N LEU A 65 -1.13 -14.11 12.96
CA LEU A 65 -1.22 -15.50 12.57
C LEU A 65 -0.93 -16.35 13.80
N ASP A 66 -1.95 -17.06 14.27
CA ASP A 66 -1.82 -18.07 15.32
C ASP A 66 -1.78 -19.45 14.64
N PRO A 67 -0.74 -20.28 14.87
CA PRO A 67 -0.65 -21.63 14.30
C PRO A 67 -1.85 -22.53 14.65
N HIS A 68 -2.54 -22.25 15.74
CA HIS A 68 -3.71 -23.01 16.20
C HIS A 68 -5.04 -22.47 15.65
N HIS A 69 -5.02 -21.32 14.98
CA HIS A 69 -6.21 -20.71 14.41
C HIS A 69 -6.18 -20.78 12.87
N PRO A 70 -7.27 -21.17 12.20
CA PRO A 70 -7.27 -21.40 10.76
C PRO A 70 -7.07 -20.12 9.93
N THR A 71 -7.39 -18.95 10.48
CA THR A 71 -7.44 -17.67 9.77
C THR A 71 -6.56 -16.62 10.43
N PRO A 72 -5.94 -15.69 9.69
CA PRO A 72 -5.27 -14.54 10.28
C PRO A 72 -6.29 -13.57 10.90
N LEU A 73 -6.00 -13.05 12.09
CA LEU A 73 -6.76 -11.98 12.73
C LEU A 73 -6.24 -10.61 12.28
N VAL A 74 -7.11 -9.77 11.73
CA VAL A 74 -6.81 -8.36 11.45
C VAL A 74 -6.82 -7.59 12.77
N HIS A 75 -5.65 -7.34 13.36
CA HIS A 75 -5.52 -6.66 14.65
C HIS A 75 -5.58 -5.12 14.52
N ALA A 76 -5.02 -4.58 13.45
CA ALA A 76 -5.06 -3.15 13.15
C ALA A 76 -5.25 -2.93 11.65
N TRP A 77 -5.99 -1.90 11.26
CA TRP A 77 -6.20 -1.55 9.86
C TRP A 77 -6.44 -0.04 9.74
N LYS A 78 -5.46 0.74 9.26
CA LYS A 78 -5.50 2.21 9.37
C LYS A 78 -4.91 2.90 8.15
N ASN A 79 -5.43 4.09 7.84
CA ASN A 79 -4.76 5.07 7.00
C ASN A 79 -3.98 6.03 7.90
N LEU A 80 -2.79 6.41 7.46
CA LEU A 80 -1.96 7.45 8.07
C LEU A 80 -1.57 8.48 7.01
N ALA A 81 -1.82 9.75 7.33
CA ALA A 81 -1.24 10.86 6.59
C ALA A 81 -0.05 11.38 7.40
N MET A 82 1.15 11.35 6.81
CA MET A 82 2.33 11.89 7.46
C MET A 82 2.39 13.40 7.20
N SER A 83 2.41 14.19 8.26
CA SER A 83 2.76 15.61 8.17
C SER A 83 4.28 15.73 8.17
N MET A 84 4.86 16.14 7.05
CA MET A 84 6.30 16.39 6.94
C MET A 84 6.61 17.77 7.50
N THR A 85 6.94 17.82 8.78
CA THR A 85 7.35 19.06 9.45
C THR A 85 8.84 19.31 9.24
N PRO A 86 9.26 20.54 8.87
CA PRO A 86 10.67 20.82 8.66
C PRO A 86 11.49 20.56 9.92
N VAL A 87 12.63 19.90 9.77
CA VAL A 87 13.66 19.87 10.82
C VAL A 87 14.31 21.24 10.85
N ILE A 88 13.81 22.11 11.71
CA ILE A 88 14.42 23.42 11.96
C ILE A 88 15.75 23.15 12.68
N SER A 89 16.86 23.22 11.94
CA SER A 89 18.18 23.36 12.57
C SER A 89 18.17 24.66 13.38
N PRO A 90 18.73 24.69 14.61
CA PRO A 90 18.75 25.89 15.45
C PRO A 90 19.48 27.08 14.81
N SER A 91 20.16 26.88 13.68
CA SER A 91 20.90 27.86 12.89
C SER A 91 20.11 28.48 11.72
N ILE A 92 18.87 28.08 11.42
CA ILE A 92 18.08 28.66 10.31
C ILE A 92 16.95 29.54 10.87
N PRO A 93 16.96 30.87 10.63
CA PRO A 93 15.89 31.77 11.04
C PRO A 93 14.52 31.34 10.49
N ARG A 94 13.50 31.38 11.36
CA ARG A 94 12.10 31.03 11.03
C ARG A 94 11.52 31.85 9.87
N SER A 95 12.11 33.03 9.59
CA SER A 95 11.75 33.92 8.48
C SER A 95 12.06 33.35 7.10
N ILE A 96 12.97 32.37 6.96
CA ILE A 96 13.31 31.72 5.68
C ILE A 96 12.26 30.65 5.31
N LEU A 97 11.48 30.15 6.28
CA LEU A 97 10.45 29.12 6.07
C LEU A 97 9.08 29.70 5.67
N LEU A 98 8.96 31.03 5.68
CA LEU A 98 7.76 31.77 5.31
C LEU A 98 8.11 32.57 4.05
N GLU A 99 7.73 32.07 2.88
CA GLU A 99 7.73 32.94 1.70
C GLU A 99 6.49 33.83 1.75
N ASP A 100 6.76 35.12 1.53
CA ASP A 100 5.78 36.17 1.31
C ASP A 100 4.91 35.80 0.10
N GLN A 101 3.59 35.69 0.30
CA GLN A 101 2.67 35.50 -0.82
C GLN A 101 2.46 36.84 -1.53
N THR A 102 3.51 37.36 -2.15
CA THR A 102 3.32 38.34 -3.22
C THR A 102 2.86 37.58 -4.46
N HIS A 103 1.62 37.86 -4.83
CA HIS A 103 0.89 37.31 -5.96
C HIS A 103 1.76 37.19 -7.23
N PRO A 104 1.55 36.16 -8.08
CA PRO A 104 2.17 36.14 -9.39
C PRO A 104 1.65 37.34 -10.20
N GLU A 105 2.58 38.14 -10.72
CA GLU A 105 2.33 39.26 -11.63
C GLU A 105 1.28 38.87 -12.68
N LYS A 106 0.09 39.45 -12.57
CA LYS A 106 -0.86 39.48 -13.68
C LYS A 106 -0.26 40.37 -14.75
N ARG A 107 0.18 39.73 -15.84
CA ARG A 107 0.45 40.39 -17.12
C ARG A 107 -0.84 41.13 -17.55
N GLY A 108 -0.69 42.42 -17.81
CA GLY A 108 -1.77 43.39 -17.83
C GLY A 108 -2.86 43.21 -18.88
N GLU A 109 -4.01 43.79 -18.55
CA GLU A 109 -5.04 44.35 -19.42
C GLU A 109 -5.73 45.47 -18.63
N ASP A 110 -6.07 46.56 -19.33
CA ASP A 110 -6.43 47.91 -18.87
C ASP A 110 -7.68 48.06 -17.96
N PRO A 111 -7.87 49.23 -17.32
CA PRO A 111 -8.83 49.42 -16.23
C PRO A 111 -10.24 49.75 -16.72
N GLU A 112 -11.25 49.06 -16.18
CA GLU A 112 -12.62 49.57 -16.11
C GLU A 112 -13.01 49.77 -14.65
N GLU A 113 -13.34 51.03 -14.34
CA GLU A 113 -13.89 51.53 -13.08
C GLU A 113 -15.18 50.78 -12.69
N LYS A 114 -15.34 50.48 -11.40
CA LYS A 114 -16.63 50.43 -10.72
C LYS A 114 -16.48 50.43 -9.19
N ASP A 115 -16.82 51.59 -8.66
CA ASP A 115 -17.53 51.95 -7.43
C ASP A 115 -17.52 51.05 -6.20
N ASP A 116 -17.30 51.75 -5.08
CA ASP A 116 -17.36 51.36 -3.68
C ASP A 116 -18.66 50.64 -3.28
N ASP A 117 -18.52 49.59 -2.48
CA ASP A 117 -19.43 49.32 -1.37
C ASP A 117 -18.66 48.51 -0.30
N ASP A 118 -18.48 49.17 0.84
CA ASP A 118 -18.00 48.63 2.10
C ASP A 118 -18.89 47.48 2.59
N ASP A 119 -18.30 46.30 2.80
CA ASP A 119 -18.74 45.37 3.85
C ASP A 119 -17.57 44.45 4.21
N ASP A 120 -16.89 44.77 5.32
CA ASP A 120 -15.73 44.07 5.89
C ASP A 120 -16.17 42.80 6.64
N PRO A 121 -15.86 41.58 6.16
CA PRO A 121 -15.96 40.39 6.97
C PRO A 121 -14.58 40.14 7.60
N LEU A 122 -14.39 40.68 8.82
CA LEU A 122 -13.38 40.32 9.82
C LEU A 122 -12.39 39.24 9.33
N LEU A 123 -11.24 39.69 8.84
CA LEU A 123 -10.08 38.86 8.52
C LEU A 123 -9.68 38.04 9.76
N GLN A 124 -10.18 36.80 9.84
CA GLN A 124 -9.63 35.81 10.76
C GLN A 124 -8.16 35.59 10.37
N PRO A 125 -7.18 35.76 11.29
CA PRO A 125 -5.79 35.54 10.98
C PRO A 125 -5.61 34.09 10.53
N GLN A 126 -5.35 33.91 9.24
CA GLN A 126 -5.02 32.63 8.64
C GLN A 126 -3.68 32.19 9.24
N ILE A 127 -3.72 31.24 10.18
CA ILE A 127 -2.50 30.62 10.70
C ILE A 127 -1.72 30.07 9.50
N PRO A 128 -0.47 30.50 9.25
CA PRO A 128 0.29 30.03 8.11
C PRO A 128 0.38 28.50 8.13
N GLN A 129 -0.25 27.86 7.14
CA GLN A 129 -0.12 26.42 6.93
C GLN A 129 1.35 26.17 6.57
N VAL A 130 2.10 25.55 7.48
CA VAL A 130 3.51 25.21 7.26
C VAL A 130 3.58 24.31 6.02
N LYS A 131 4.20 24.81 4.96
CA LYS A 131 4.38 24.07 3.69
C LYS A 131 5.12 22.77 3.98
N GLU A 132 4.58 21.63 3.55
CA GLU A 132 5.22 20.33 3.71
C GLU A 132 6.61 20.34 3.05
N VAL A 133 7.63 19.92 3.80
CA VAL A 133 9.03 19.89 3.33
C VAL A 133 9.44 18.44 3.10
N PHE A 134 9.85 18.12 1.87
CA PHE A 134 10.22 16.76 1.45
C PHE A 134 11.73 16.59 1.30
N ASP A 135 12.50 17.27 2.16
CA ASP A 135 13.95 17.11 2.19
C ASP A 135 14.35 15.83 2.96
N PRO A 136 15.55 15.27 2.70
CA PRO A 136 15.98 14.03 3.33
C PRO A 136 15.99 14.06 4.87
N ALA A 137 16.31 15.19 5.51
CA ALA A 137 16.39 15.28 6.96
C ALA A 137 14.98 15.23 7.60
N SER A 138 14.04 16.00 7.05
CA SER A 138 12.64 15.99 7.50
C SER A 138 11.96 14.64 7.27
N MET A 139 12.19 14.03 6.10
CA MET A 139 11.67 12.70 5.81
C MET A 139 12.28 11.62 6.70
N SER A 140 13.57 11.71 7.02
CA SER A 140 14.25 10.77 7.93
C SER A 140 13.70 10.83 9.35
N LYS A 141 13.53 12.04 9.91
CA LYS A 141 12.91 12.22 11.22
C LYS A 141 11.48 11.68 11.25
N THR A 142 10.70 11.94 10.20
CA THR A 142 9.31 11.51 10.10
C THR A 142 9.21 9.99 10.00
N ALA A 143 10.01 9.36 9.15
CA ALA A 143 10.08 7.90 9.00
C ALA A 143 10.51 7.21 10.31
N TYR A 144 11.54 7.72 10.98
CA TYR A 144 11.98 7.20 12.27
C TYR A 144 10.87 7.30 13.33
N THR A 145 10.23 8.47 13.45
CA THR A 145 9.14 8.69 14.42
C THR A 145 7.95 7.78 14.13
N LEU A 146 7.56 7.66 12.85
CA LEU A 146 6.49 6.77 12.41
C LEU A 146 6.78 5.31 12.80
N LEU A 147 8.00 4.84 12.52
CA LEU A 147 8.41 3.48 12.85
C LEU A 147 8.38 3.24 14.36
N ARG A 148 9.05 4.08 15.14
CA ARG A 148 9.20 3.89 16.59
C ARG A 148 7.89 4.06 17.37
N ASN A 149 7.07 5.02 16.98
CA ASN A 149 5.92 5.43 17.79
C ASN A 149 4.58 4.90 17.29
N SER A 150 4.54 4.29 16.08
CA SER A 150 3.27 3.84 15.50
C SER A 150 3.32 2.46 14.89
N LEU A 151 4.34 2.15 14.09
CA LEU A 151 4.37 0.89 13.35
C LEU A 151 4.97 -0.26 14.17
N LEU A 152 6.10 -0.02 14.85
CA LEU A 152 6.79 -1.03 15.67
C LEU A 152 6.15 -1.25 17.05
N THR A 153 5.23 -0.38 17.48
CA THR A 153 4.47 -0.56 18.73
C THR A 153 3.53 -1.76 18.67
N ASN A 154 3.15 -2.21 17.47
CA ASN A 154 2.42 -3.47 17.26
C ASN A 154 3.36 -4.70 17.29
N GLU A 155 4.63 -4.50 17.62
CA GLU A 155 5.69 -5.51 17.72
C GLU A 155 5.72 -6.49 16.53
N PRO A 156 5.75 -6.03 15.27
CA PRO A 156 5.68 -6.92 14.12
C PRO A 156 6.88 -7.86 14.09
N THR A 157 6.64 -9.12 13.77
CA THR A 157 7.69 -10.10 13.45
C THR A 157 8.16 -9.98 12.00
N HIS A 158 7.26 -9.52 11.13
CA HIS A 158 7.50 -9.36 9.70
C HIS A 158 6.89 -8.03 9.25
N ILE A 159 7.63 -7.28 8.43
CA ILE A 159 7.14 -6.07 7.78
C ILE A 159 7.14 -6.31 6.27
N ILE A 160 5.98 -6.15 5.66
CA ILE A 160 5.76 -6.29 4.22
C ILE A 160 5.59 -4.90 3.65
N ILE A 161 6.45 -4.51 2.72
CA ILE A 161 6.40 -3.19 2.07
C ILE A 161 6.08 -3.39 0.58
N GLU A 162 5.04 -2.72 0.09
CA GLU A 162 4.81 -2.66 -1.35
C GLU A 162 5.91 -1.81 -2.00
N ARG A 163 6.58 -2.36 -3.02
CA ARG A 163 7.58 -1.60 -3.77
C ARG A 163 6.93 -0.50 -4.59
N GLN A 164 7.34 0.75 -4.40
CA GLN A 164 6.87 1.86 -5.22
C GLN A 164 7.31 1.67 -6.68
N ARG A 165 6.37 1.88 -7.60
CA ARG A 165 6.64 1.82 -9.05
C ARG A 165 7.10 3.19 -9.53
N PHE A 166 8.15 3.20 -10.34
CA PHE A 166 8.51 4.37 -11.11
C PHE A 166 7.38 4.74 -12.07
N ARG A 167 6.88 5.97 -11.98
CA ARG A 167 5.83 6.52 -12.85
C ARG A 167 6.20 7.96 -13.16
N SER A 168 6.28 8.29 -14.44
CA SER A 168 6.34 9.69 -14.90
C SER A 168 5.14 10.01 -15.75
N ASN A 169 4.72 9.09 -16.64
CA ASN A 169 3.66 9.29 -17.63
C ASN A 169 3.73 10.66 -18.33
N GLY A 170 4.94 11.21 -18.49
CA GLY A 170 5.20 12.55 -19.02
C GLY A 170 4.88 13.74 -18.10
N ALA A 171 4.27 13.53 -16.93
CA ALA A 171 3.84 14.60 -16.04
C ALA A 171 4.86 14.86 -14.90
N LYS A 172 5.38 16.09 -14.83
CA LYS A 172 6.37 16.51 -13.80
C LYS A 172 5.90 16.22 -12.38
N HIS A 173 4.65 16.52 -12.06
CA HIS A 173 4.09 16.28 -10.71
C HIS A 173 4.03 14.78 -10.34
N ILE A 174 3.77 13.88 -11.30
CA ILE A 174 3.74 12.43 -11.03
C ILE A 174 5.15 11.92 -10.76
N PHE A 175 6.13 12.41 -11.53
CA PHE A 175 7.54 12.07 -11.34
C PHE A 175 8.05 12.56 -9.98
N GLU A 176 7.81 13.83 -9.63
CA GLU A 176 8.21 14.42 -8.35
C GLU A 176 7.60 13.66 -7.16
N TRP A 177 6.30 13.36 -7.21
CA TRP A 177 5.64 12.56 -6.18
C TRP A 177 6.24 11.15 -6.06
N THR A 178 6.51 10.49 -7.20
CA THR A 178 7.14 9.17 -7.21
C THR A 178 8.53 9.21 -6.58
N LEU A 179 9.31 10.26 -6.86
CA LEU A 179 10.63 10.45 -6.30
C LEU A 179 10.59 10.63 -4.77
N ARG A 180 9.62 11.39 -4.27
CA ARG A 180 9.37 11.54 -2.82
C ARG A 180 8.98 10.22 -2.16
N VAL A 181 8.05 9.46 -2.74
CA VAL A 181 7.65 8.17 -2.17
C VAL A 181 8.81 7.16 -2.19
N ASN A 182 9.59 7.11 -3.28
CA ASN A 182 10.80 6.27 -3.35
C ASN A 182 11.85 6.67 -2.29
N MET A 183 12.02 7.98 -2.04
CA MET A 183 12.90 8.46 -0.98
C MET A 183 12.43 7.98 0.39
N LEU A 184 11.12 8.07 0.67
CA LEU A 184 10.55 7.56 1.92
C LEU A 184 10.76 6.04 2.05
N GLU A 185 10.51 5.27 0.99
CA GLU A 185 10.73 3.81 0.97
C GLU A 185 12.19 3.49 1.33
N ALA A 186 13.15 4.14 0.67
CA ALA A 186 14.58 3.94 0.94
C ALA A 186 14.95 4.29 2.40
N ILE A 187 14.42 5.39 2.93
CA ILE A 187 14.64 5.81 4.32
C ILE A 187 14.03 4.79 5.30
N LEU A 188 12.81 4.31 5.06
CA LEU A 188 12.18 3.29 5.91
C LEU A 188 13.02 2.01 5.95
N HIS A 189 13.52 1.55 4.80
CA HIS A 189 14.42 0.41 4.73
C HIS A 189 15.71 0.65 5.53
N ALA A 190 16.33 1.83 5.39
CA ALA A 190 17.55 2.17 6.11
C ALA A 190 17.32 2.19 7.63
N VAL A 191 16.25 2.87 8.09
CA VAL A 191 15.93 2.94 9.53
C VAL A 191 15.59 1.56 10.10
N LEU A 192 14.81 0.75 9.39
CA LEU A 192 14.50 -0.61 9.83
C LEU A 192 15.76 -1.48 9.94
N TYR A 193 16.67 -1.40 8.96
CA TYR A 193 17.95 -2.10 9.02
C TYR A 193 18.79 -1.64 10.22
N THR A 194 18.88 -0.33 10.47
CA THR A 194 19.57 0.21 11.65
C THR A 194 18.97 -0.32 12.95
N LEU A 195 17.64 -0.30 13.08
CA LEU A 195 16.96 -0.82 14.28
C LEU A 195 17.14 -2.33 14.45
N GLN A 196 17.32 -3.10 13.36
CA GLN A 196 17.71 -4.51 13.42
C GLN A 196 19.15 -4.69 13.89
N ALA A 197 20.08 -3.96 13.30
CA ALA A 197 21.51 -4.05 13.63
C ALA A 197 21.79 -3.65 15.08
N GLU A 198 21.05 -2.68 15.61
CA GLU A 198 21.13 -2.23 17.01
C GLU A 198 20.35 -3.13 17.98
N GLY A 199 19.65 -4.17 17.49
CA GLY A 199 18.89 -5.10 18.33
C GLY A 199 17.59 -4.53 18.90
N VAL A 200 17.17 -3.33 18.49
CA VAL A 200 15.91 -2.68 18.90
C VAL A 200 14.69 -3.42 18.34
N TRP A 201 14.82 -4.01 17.15
CA TRP A 201 13.76 -4.79 16.51
C TRP A 201 14.34 -6.05 15.85
N LYS A 202 13.78 -7.23 16.11
CA LYS A 202 14.32 -8.52 15.63
C LYS A 202 13.51 -9.18 14.51
N GLY A 203 12.61 -8.43 13.87
CA GLY A 203 11.77 -8.97 12.80
C GLY A 203 12.47 -9.03 11.45
N SER A 204 11.74 -9.37 10.39
CA SER A 204 12.24 -9.43 9.01
C SER A 204 11.46 -8.50 8.09
N ILE A 205 12.07 -8.12 6.95
CA ILE A 205 11.46 -7.24 5.96
C ILE A 205 11.30 -8.01 4.65
N SER A 206 10.11 -7.95 4.05
CA SER A 206 9.82 -8.52 2.73
C SER A 206 9.26 -7.45 1.80
N VAL A 207 9.75 -7.43 0.56
CA VAL A 207 9.29 -6.50 -0.47
C VAL A 207 8.35 -7.20 -1.43
N VAL A 208 7.16 -6.63 -1.63
CA VAL A 208 6.14 -7.19 -2.53
C VAL A 208 5.99 -6.33 -3.78
N SER A 209 5.99 -6.98 -4.96
CA SER A 209 5.65 -6.32 -6.20
C SER A 209 4.13 -6.14 -6.34
N PRO A 210 3.63 -4.91 -6.57
CA PRO A 210 2.20 -4.62 -6.75
C PRO A 210 1.54 -5.46 -7.85
N SER A 211 2.32 -5.88 -8.85
CA SER A 211 1.84 -6.65 -10.00
C SER A 211 1.42 -8.09 -9.67
N ARG A 212 1.73 -8.59 -8.46
CA ARG A 212 1.47 -9.99 -8.06
C ARG A 212 0.19 -10.14 -7.24
N VAL A 213 -0.08 -9.20 -6.34
CA VAL A 213 -1.18 -9.29 -5.35
C VAL A 213 -2.56 -9.36 -6.02
N GLY A 214 -2.86 -8.43 -6.92
CA GLY A 214 -4.18 -8.38 -7.57
C GLY A 214 -4.51 -9.65 -8.37
N PRO A 215 -3.64 -10.09 -9.30
CA PRO A 215 -3.84 -11.34 -10.03
C PRO A 215 -3.96 -12.56 -9.12
N PHE A 216 -3.22 -12.63 -8.00
CA PHE A 216 -3.25 -13.77 -7.08
C PHE A 216 -4.66 -14.02 -6.51
N TRP A 217 -5.36 -12.96 -6.11
CA TRP A 217 -6.70 -13.07 -5.52
C TRP A 217 -7.83 -13.23 -6.52
N LEU A 218 -7.61 -12.81 -7.76
CA LEU A 218 -8.64 -12.81 -8.81
C LEU A 218 -8.48 -13.98 -9.79
N LEU A 219 -7.51 -14.86 -9.53
CA LEU A 219 -7.35 -16.14 -10.19
C LEU A 219 -8.28 -17.16 -9.56
N ASP A 220 -8.95 -17.94 -10.39
CA ASP A 220 -9.62 -19.15 -9.93
C ASP A 220 -8.56 -20.23 -9.65
N HIS A 221 -8.28 -20.46 -8.37
CA HIS A 221 -7.29 -21.47 -7.96
C HIS A 221 -7.75 -22.90 -8.18
N SER A 222 -9.06 -23.12 -8.42
CA SER A 222 -9.63 -24.44 -8.74
C SER A 222 -9.40 -24.86 -10.19
N GLN A 223 -9.26 -23.90 -11.10
CA GLN A 223 -8.95 -24.13 -12.51
C GLN A 223 -7.43 -24.22 -12.70
N GLY A 224 -6.84 -25.30 -12.18
CA GLY A 224 -5.41 -25.56 -12.24
C GLY A 224 -4.91 -25.58 -13.69
N SER A 225 -4.22 -24.52 -14.12
CA SER A 225 -3.15 -24.53 -15.15
C SER A 225 -2.89 -23.19 -15.83
N LYS A 226 -3.79 -22.19 -15.76
CA LYS A 226 -3.64 -20.94 -16.53
C LYS A 226 -3.40 -19.73 -15.65
N LEU A 227 -2.30 -19.02 -15.93
CA LEU A 227 -2.09 -17.67 -15.43
C LEU A 227 -3.18 -16.72 -16.00
N PRO A 228 -3.51 -15.64 -15.30
CA PRO A 228 -4.59 -14.76 -15.73
C PRO A 228 -4.15 -13.93 -16.95
N ASP A 229 -4.85 -14.10 -18.07
CA ASP A 229 -4.68 -13.32 -19.31
C ASP A 229 -5.34 -11.92 -19.24
N SER A 230 -5.94 -11.55 -18.09
CA SER A 230 -6.84 -10.40 -18.02
C SER A 230 -6.13 -9.04 -17.94
N PRO A 231 -6.69 -7.96 -18.53
CA PRO A 231 -6.12 -6.62 -18.46
C PRO A 231 -6.04 -6.09 -17.03
N ARG A 232 -4.87 -5.55 -16.67
CA ARG A 232 -4.56 -5.03 -15.32
C ARG A 232 -5.56 -3.99 -14.79
N SER A 233 -6.24 -3.26 -15.67
CA SER A 233 -7.20 -2.21 -15.32
C SER A 233 -8.49 -2.75 -14.68
N LYS A 234 -8.93 -3.96 -15.03
CA LYS A 234 -10.14 -4.59 -14.46
C LYS A 234 -9.93 -5.11 -13.03
N PHE A 235 -8.68 -5.21 -12.57
CA PHE A 235 -8.38 -5.75 -11.23
C PHE A 235 -8.59 -4.71 -10.12
N LYS A 236 -8.41 -3.42 -10.39
CA LYS A 236 -8.49 -2.40 -9.32
C LYS A 236 -9.88 -2.33 -8.68
N GLU A 237 -10.94 -2.25 -9.49
CA GLU A 237 -12.31 -2.17 -8.96
C GLU A 237 -12.78 -3.49 -8.32
N LYS A 238 -12.26 -4.62 -8.81
CA LYS A 238 -12.58 -5.94 -8.28
C LYS A 238 -11.98 -6.20 -6.89
N LYS A 239 -10.89 -5.52 -6.51
CA LYS A 239 -10.26 -5.73 -5.19
C LYS A 239 -11.12 -5.23 -4.03
N VAL A 240 -11.63 -3.99 -4.12
CA VAL A 240 -12.50 -3.43 -3.09
C VAL A 240 -13.78 -4.24 -2.97
N GLU A 241 -14.34 -4.67 -4.11
CA GLU A 241 -15.51 -5.55 -4.16
C GLU A 241 -15.21 -6.93 -3.56
N LEU A 242 -14.04 -7.50 -3.83
CA LEU A 242 -13.61 -8.76 -3.23
C LEU A 242 -13.60 -8.68 -1.70
N VAL A 243 -12.97 -7.64 -1.14
CA VAL A 243 -12.92 -7.44 0.32
C VAL A 243 -14.32 -7.18 0.87
N ARG A 244 -15.17 -6.40 0.18
CA ARG A 244 -16.58 -6.22 0.56
C ARG A 244 -17.31 -7.55 0.64
N ASN A 245 -17.19 -8.40 -0.39
CA ASN A 245 -17.83 -9.71 -0.42
C ASN A 245 -17.34 -10.62 0.70
N TRP A 246 -16.06 -10.52 1.08
CA TRP A 246 -15.54 -11.27 2.22
C TRP A 246 -16.14 -10.83 3.55
N LEU A 247 -16.35 -9.52 3.71
CA LEU A 247 -16.96 -8.93 4.90
C LEU A 247 -18.48 -9.20 4.98
N GLU A 248 -19.18 -9.22 3.84
CA GLU A 248 -20.64 -9.44 3.79
C GLU A 248 -21.04 -10.89 4.07
N ASN A 249 -20.31 -11.85 3.50
CA ASN A 249 -20.72 -13.26 3.54
C ASN A 249 -20.17 -14.02 4.76
N GLY A 250 -19.22 -13.42 5.49
CA GLY A 250 -18.37 -14.13 6.46
C GLY A 250 -17.45 -15.10 5.73
N THR A 251 -16.14 -14.93 5.88
CA THR A 251 -15.17 -15.80 5.17
C THR A 251 -14.23 -16.50 6.12
N THR A 252 -13.71 -17.62 5.64
CA THR A 252 -12.58 -18.34 6.23
C THR A 252 -11.23 -17.78 5.79
N ILE A 253 -11.16 -16.54 5.29
CA ILE A 253 -9.89 -15.93 4.85
C ILE A 253 -9.26 -15.08 5.95
N MET A 254 -10.07 -14.43 6.79
CA MET A 254 -9.58 -13.58 7.87
C MET A 254 -10.65 -13.39 8.95
N ASP A 255 -10.19 -13.16 10.17
CA ASP A 255 -11.02 -12.72 11.28
C ASP A 255 -10.80 -11.23 11.55
N LEU A 256 -11.80 -10.55 12.08
CA LEU A 256 -11.70 -9.13 12.41
C LEU A 256 -11.43 -8.92 13.90
N GLY A 257 -10.43 -8.11 14.20
CA GLY A 257 -10.25 -7.52 15.51
C GLY A 257 -11.35 -6.51 15.84
N LYS A 258 -11.39 -6.09 17.11
CA LYS A 258 -12.36 -5.12 17.62
C LYS A 258 -11.91 -3.67 17.38
N GLY A 259 -12.81 -2.72 17.65
CA GLY A 259 -12.49 -1.29 17.65
C GLY A 259 -12.27 -0.74 16.24
N ASP A 260 -11.12 -0.09 16.01
CA ASP A 260 -10.78 0.58 14.73
C ASP A 260 -10.97 -0.33 13.51
N VAL A 261 -10.70 -1.63 13.66
CA VAL A 261 -10.84 -2.62 12.57
C VAL A 261 -12.30 -2.79 12.15
N GLU A 262 -13.22 -2.88 13.10
CA GLU A 262 -14.67 -2.97 12.81
C GLU A 262 -15.15 -1.70 12.12
N ASP A 263 -14.65 -0.53 12.51
CA ASP A 263 -15.02 0.74 11.90
C ASP A 263 -14.46 0.87 10.48
N VAL A 264 -13.32 0.24 10.19
CA VAL A 264 -12.84 0.06 8.81
C VAL A 264 -13.76 -0.86 8.03
N ALA A 265 -14.08 -2.03 8.57
CA ALA A 265 -14.94 -3.01 7.91
C ALA A 265 -16.32 -2.43 7.57
N LYS A 266 -16.96 -1.70 8.51
CA LYS A 266 -18.24 -1.01 8.29
C LYS A 266 -18.20 -0.07 7.09
N ARG A 267 -17.06 0.61 6.82
CA ARG A 267 -16.91 1.52 5.66
C ARG A 267 -17.03 0.78 4.32
N TYR A 268 -16.65 -0.50 4.24
CA TYR A 268 -16.82 -1.30 3.02
C TYR A 268 -18.27 -1.64 2.74
N LEU A 269 -19.07 -1.83 3.79
CA LEU A 269 -20.48 -2.24 3.75
C LEU A 269 -21.45 -1.09 3.44
N VAL A 270 -20.98 0.16 3.50
CA VAL A 270 -21.79 1.33 3.12
C VAL A 270 -22.04 1.27 1.61
N LYS A 271 -23.29 1.02 1.21
CA LYS A 271 -23.69 1.03 -0.20
C LYS A 271 -23.40 2.42 -0.80
N PRO A 272 -22.72 2.51 -1.97
CA PRO A 272 -22.52 3.80 -2.61
C PRO A 272 -23.88 4.43 -2.94
N PRO A 273 -24.02 5.76 -2.82
CA PRO A 273 -25.27 6.42 -3.15
C PRO A 273 -25.67 6.08 -4.59
N ARG A 274 -26.91 5.63 -4.79
CA ARG A 274 -27.46 5.34 -6.12
C ARG A 274 -27.30 6.60 -6.97
N ARG A 275 -26.48 6.53 -8.02
CA ARG A 275 -26.44 7.58 -9.04
C ARG A 275 -27.85 7.67 -9.65
N SER A 276 -28.55 8.76 -9.35
CA SER A 276 -29.82 9.09 -10.02
C SER A 276 -29.55 9.11 -11.52
N ARG A 277 -30.27 8.25 -12.24
CA ARG A 277 -30.18 8.07 -13.70
C ARG A 277 -31.02 9.15 -14.39
N LYS A 278 -30.82 10.43 -14.03
CA LYS A 278 -31.46 11.60 -14.65
C LYS A 278 -30.44 12.72 -14.87
N SER A 279 -29.71 12.63 -15.98
CA SER A 279 -29.42 13.73 -16.90
C SER A 279 -28.60 13.22 -18.09
N LEU A 280 -29.31 12.62 -19.05
CA LEU A 280 -28.85 12.64 -20.44
C LEU A 280 -29.04 14.08 -20.92
N GLY A 281 -27.95 14.84 -21.01
CA GLY A 281 -27.99 16.22 -21.51
C GLY A 281 -26.68 16.97 -21.31
N MET A 282 -25.86 16.98 -22.37
CA MET A 282 -24.82 17.98 -22.70
C MET A 282 -23.75 18.33 -21.66
N GLY A 283 -22.59 17.66 -21.82
CA GLY A 283 -21.32 18.31 -22.14
C GLY A 283 -20.86 19.52 -21.32
N LYS A 284 -20.08 19.27 -20.27
CA LYS A 284 -18.79 19.94 -20.07
C LYS A 284 -17.88 19.01 -19.28
N LYS A 285 -16.83 18.49 -19.93
CA LYS A 285 -15.75 17.74 -19.26
C LYS A 285 -15.01 18.72 -18.34
N SER A 286 -15.43 18.82 -17.10
CA SER A 286 -14.60 19.36 -16.02
C SER A 286 -13.99 18.18 -15.27
N GLY A 287 -12.66 18.14 -15.26
CA GLY A 287 -11.88 17.12 -14.60
C GLY A 287 -12.00 17.18 -13.07
N ASN A 288 -11.51 16.11 -12.43
CA ASN A 288 -11.45 15.90 -10.98
C ASN A 288 -12.79 15.74 -10.26
N ASN A 289 -13.33 14.52 -10.33
CA ASN A 289 -14.15 13.98 -9.24
C ASN A 289 -13.89 12.47 -9.07
N THR A 290 -12.63 12.09 -8.84
CA THR A 290 -12.36 10.87 -8.06
C THR A 290 -12.77 11.18 -6.63
N THR A 291 -13.93 10.68 -6.23
CA THR A 291 -14.53 10.94 -4.93
C THR A 291 -13.55 10.60 -3.79
N PRO A 292 -13.27 11.53 -2.85
CA PRO A 292 -12.29 11.33 -1.77
C PRO A 292 -12.65 10.18 -0.79
N ARG A 293 -13.87 9.62 -0.87
CA ARG A 293 -14.25 8.39 -0.15
C ARG A 293 -13.81 7.10 -0.86
N LYS A 294 -13.74 7.08 -2.21
CA LYS A 294 -13.38 5.88 -2.99
C LYS A 294 -11.87 5.63 -2.91
N THR A 295 -11.04 6.67 -2.93
CA THR A 295 -9.57 6.56 -2.82
C THR A 295 -9.12 6.02 -1.47
N LYS A 296 -9.78 6.38 -0.36
CA LYS A 296 -9.39 5.92 0.99
C LYS A 296 -9.50 4.41 1.19
N LEU A 297 -10.47 3.76 0.52
CA LEU A 297 -10.65 2.31 0.62
C LEU A 297 -9.68 1.54 -0.28
N ASP A 298 -9.20 2.12 -1.38
CA ASP A 298 -8.24 1.46 -2.26
C ASP A 298 -6.94 1.15 -1.48
N ASP A 299 -6.36 2.13 -0.80
CA ASP A 299 -5.09 1.96 -0.07
C ASP A 299 -5.23 0.95 1.10
N LEU A 300 -6.36 1.00 1.83
CA LEU A 300 -6.69 0.01 2.87
C LEU A 300 -6.86 -1.40 2.29
N THR A 301 -7.47 -1.50 1.11
CA THR A 301 -7.65 -2.77 0.42
C THR A 301 -6.31 -3.35 0.00
N ASP A 302 -5.44 -2.50 -0.53
CA ASP A 302 -4.13 -2.91 -1.05
C ASP A 302 -3.23 -3.41 0.08
N CYS A 303 -3.17 -2.73 1.24
CA CYS A 303 -2.38 -3.21 2.37
C CYS A 303 -2.91 -4.54 2.94
N LEU A 304 -4.24 -4.73 3.02
CA LEU A 304 -4.86 -5.97 3.49
C LEU A 304 -4.59 -7.13 2.54
N LEU A 305 -4.90 -6.96 1.26
CA LEU A 305 -4.72 -8.01 0.25
C LEU A 305 -3.24 -8.37 0.09
N GLN A 306 -2.32 -7.42 0.24
CA GLN A 306 -0.89 -7.68 0.24
C GLN A 306 -0.48 -8.59 1.41
N GLY A 307 -0.93 -8.27 2.63
CA GLY A 307 -0.57 -9.03 3.82
C GLY A 307 -1.09 -10.47 3.76
N LEU A 308 -2.37 -10.63 3.40
CA LEU A 308 -2.98 -11.94 3.22
C LEU A 308 -2.30 -12.74 2.09
N ALA A 309 -1.95 -12.10 0.97
CA ALA A 309 -1.31 -12.78 -0.16
C ALA A 309 0.07 -13.29 0.26
N TRP A 310 0.83 -12.48 1.00
CA TRP A 310 2.12 -12.89 1.52
C TRP A 310 2.01 -14.10 2.44
N ILE A 311 1.02 -14.14 3.35
CA ILE A 311 0.78 -15.31 4.20
C ILE A 311 0.53 -16.57 3.37
N GLU A 312 -0.34 -16.50 2.36
CA GLU A 312 -0.62 -17.64 1.48
C GLU A 312 0.61 -18.06 0.65
N TRP A 313 1.45 -17.10 0.22
CA TRP A 313 2.70 -17.41 -0.47
C TRP A 313 3.71 -18.12 0.44
N GLU A 314 3.84 -17.69 1.70
CA GLU A 314 4.69 -18.38 2.68
C GLU A 314 4.17 -19.79 3.00
N LYS A 315 2.85 -19.97 3.15
CA LYS A 315 2.23 -21.30 3.31
C LYS A 315 2.56 -22.20 2.11
N ASN A 316 2.39 -21.69 0.89
CA ASN A 316 2.71 -22.43 -0.33
C ASN A 316 4.21 -22.78 -0.41
N LYS A 317 5.12 -21.87 -0.03
CA LYS A 317 6.55 -22.20 0.05
C LYS A 317 6.82 -23.29 1.08
N SER A 318 6.20 -23.22 2.25
CA SER A 318 6.34 -24.26 3.29
C SER A 318 5.85 -25.63 2.80
N ILE A 319 4.67 -25.69 2.17
CA ILE A 319 4.12 -26.90 1.56
C ILE A 319 5.06 -27.43 0.48
N ALA A 320 5.56 -26.57 -0.41
CA ALA A 320 6.48 -26.96 -1.48
C ALA A 320 7.79 -27.55 -0.94
N SER A 321 8.35 -26.95 0.12
CA SER A 321 9.58 -27.43 0.75
C SER A 321 9.40 -28.78 1.45
N ARG A 322 8.23 -29.03 2.08
CA ARG A 322 7.97 -30.29 2.80
C ARG A 322 7.45 -31.43 1.92
N CYS A 323 6.56 -31.11 0.98
CA CYS A 323 5.79 -32.08 0.20
C CYS A 323 6.19 -32.13 -1.28
N GLY A 324 7.10 -31.26 -1.72
CA GLY A 324 7.50 -31.13 -3.12
C GLY A 324 6.62 -30.18 -3.92
N LEU A 325 7.07 -29.81 -5.14
CA LEU A 325 6.40 -28.79 -5.96
C LEU A 325 5.03 -29.25 -6.50
N ASP A 326 4.78 -30.56 -6.60
CA ASP A 326 3.52 -31.11 -7.09
C ASP A 326 2.34 -30.77 -6.16
N ALA A 327 2.59 -30.65 -4.85
CA ALA A 327 1.59 -30.23 -3.87
C ALA A 327 1.08 -28.80 -4.11
N ILE A 328 1.84 -27.98 -4.83
CA ILE A 328 1.42 -26.61 -5.19
C ILE A 328 0.63 -26.58 -6.48
N LEU A 329 0.74 -27.58 -7.35
CA LEU A 329 0.02 -27.63 -8.61
C LEU A 329 -1.44 -28.08 -8.42
N ASN A 330 -1.68 -28.98 -7.47
CA ASN A 330 -2.99 -29.51 -7.11
C ASN A 330 -3.26 -29.30 -5.60
N PRO A 331 -3.50 -28.05 -5.16
CA PRO A 331 -3.67 -27.70 -3.76
C PRO A 331 -4.95 -28.25 -3.12
#